data_AF-A0A1L6PL66-F1
#
_entry.id   AF-A0A1L6PL66-F1
#
_cell.length_a   1.000
_cell.length_b   1.000
_cell.length_c   1.000
_cell.angle_alpha   90.00
_cell.angle_beta   90.00
_cell.angle_gamma   90.00
#
_symmetry.space_group_name_H-M   'P 1'
#
loop_
_entity.id
_entity.type
_entity.pdbx_description
1 polymer ?
#
loop_
_entity_poly.entity_id
_entity_poly.type
_entity_poly.pdbx_seq_one_letter_code
_entity_poly.pdbx_strand_id
1 'polypeptide(L)'
;MSSLLLLTNALQPSTEVLPALGLLLHSVRVAPAEGPALVDTPGADVILVDGRRDLPQVRSLCQLLRSTGPGCPLILVVTEGGLAAVTADWGVDDVLLDTAGPAEVEARLRLAMGRQQITSDDSPMEIRNGDLSVDEATYSAKLKGRVLDLTFKEFELLKYLAQHPGRVFTRAQLLQEVWGYDYFGGTRTVDVHVRRLRAKLGPEHESLIGTVRNVGYRFVVPEKVERAAEEAKERAGGRPKADGPDARPVARSEQSSSATAGQEAPVRAAKG
;
A
#
# COMPACT_ATOMS: atom_id res chain seq x y z
N MET A 1 13.19 3.69 15.30
CA MET A 1 13.41 2.31 15.72
C MET A 1 13.23 1.44 14.50
N SER A 2 14.16 0.54 14.23
CA SER A 2 14.13 -0.41 13.11
C SER A 2 14.29 -1.83 13.62
N SER A 3 13.82 -2.82 12.87
CA SER A 3 13.96 -4.24 13.18
C SER A 3 15.27 -4.77 12.61
N LEU A 4 16.12 -5.29 13.50
CA LEU A 4 17.40 -5.91 13.13
C LEU A 4 17.27 -7.42 13.32
N LEU A 5 17.70 -8.20 12.33
CA LEU A 5 17.84 -9.65 12.46
C LEU A 5 19.32 -9.99 12.66
N LEU A 6 19.68 -10.53 13.81
CA LEU A 6 21.02 -11.05 14.08
C LEU A 6 21.05 -12.57 13.85
N LEU A 7 21.80 -12.98 12.83
CA LEU A 7 22.11 -14.38 12.54
C LEU A 7 23.40 -14.76 13.28
N THR A 8 23.30 -15.65 14.27
CA THR A 8 24.47 -16.14 15.03
C THR A 8 24.28 -17.59 15.48
N ASN A 9 25.39 -18.34 15.54
CA ASN A 9 25.47 -19.66 16.17
C ASN A 9 26.06 -19.59 17.60
N ALA A 10 26.23 -18.39 18.16
CA ALA A 10 26.62 -18.20 19.55
C ALA A 10 25.43 -18.45 20.49
N LEU A 11 25.65 -19.28 21.53
CA LEU A 11 24.68 -19.52 22.62
C LEU A 11 24.62 -18.35 23.62
N GLN A 12 24.90 -17.13 23.17
CA GLN A 12 25.11 -15.93 23.98
C GLN A 12 24.10 -14.84 23.56
N PRO A 13 23.75 -13.88 24.45
CA PRO A 13 22.92 -12.74 24.07
C PRO A 13 23.49 -11.94 22.89
N SER A 14 22.62 -11.25 22.14
CA SER A 14 23.05 -10.37 21.04
C SER A 14 24.05 -9.27 21.48
N THR A 15 23.99 -8.86 22.75
CA THR A 15 24.94 -7.92 23.37
C THR A 15 26.34 -8.50 23.62
N GLU A 16 26.53 -9.82 23.53
CA GLU A 16 27.85 -10.47 23.49
C GLU A 16 28.38 -10.60 22.06
N VAL A 17 27.55 -10.33 21.03
CA VAL A 17 27.93 -10.34 19.61
C VAL A 17 28.32 -8.95 19.14
N LEU A 18 27.53 -7.95 19.51
CA LEU A 18 27.81 -6.53 19.24
C LEU A 18 27.25 -5.69 20.42
N PRO A 19 28.06 -5.40 21.46
CA PRO A 19 27.59 -4.78 22.71
C PRO A 19 26.86 -3.45 22.52
N ALA A 20 27.23 -2.69 21.48
CA ALA A 20 26.55 -1.48 21.06
C ALA A 20 25.03 -1.62 20.88
N LEU A 21 24.53 -2.80 20.46
CA LEU A 21 23.10 -3.04 20.27
C LEU A 21 22.29 -2.89 21.57
N GLY A 22 22.90 -3.14 22.74
CA GLY A 22 22.28 -2.95 24.04
C GLY A 22 22.10 -1.47 24.44
N LEU A 23 22.65 -0.54 23.67
CA LEU A 23 22.59 0.92 23.89
C LEU A 23 21.77 1.65 22.82
N LEU A 24 21.21 0.94 21.83
CA LEU A 24 20.46 1.51 20.71
C LEU A 24 18.97 1.13 20.76
N LEU A 25 18.11 1.99 20.21
CA LEU A 25 16.65 1.85 20.24
C LEU A 25 16.12 1.01 19.05
N HIS A 26 16.72 -0.16 18.80
CA HIS A 26 16.32 -1.07 17.72
C HIS A 26 15.73 -2.38 18.26
N SER A 27 14.78 -2.97 17.54
CA SER A 27 14.21 -4.27 17.89
C SER A 27 15.04 -5.40 17.28
N VAL A 28 16.03 -5.88 18.06
CA VAL A 28 16.91 -6.99 17.68
C VAL A 28 16.18 -8.32 17.91
N ARG A 29 15.99 -9.08 16.83
CA ARG A 29 15.65 -10.52 16.85
C ARG A 29 16.93 -11.33 16.62
N VAL A 30 17.02 -12.49 17.26
CA VAL A 30 18.18 -13.41 17.10
C VAL A 30 17.68 -14.72 16.50
N ALA A 31 18.40 -15.25 15.51
CA ALA A 31 18.13 -16.53 14.89
C ALA A 31 19.46 -17.27 14.55
N PRO A 32 19.44 -18.59 14.30
CA PRO A 32 20.63 -19.34 13.88
C PRO A 32 21.26 -18.76 12.62
N ALA A 33 22.59 -18.88 12.48
CA ALA A 33 23.32 -18.55 11.26
C ALA A 33 23.21 -19.68 10.23
N GLU A 34 21.97 -19.98 9.82
CA GLU A 34 21.62 -21.01 8.85
C GLU A 34 20.53 -20.52 7.89
N GLY A 35 20.62 -20.90 6.61
CA GLY A 35 19.67 -20.46 5.57
C GLY A 35 18.17 -20.68 5.87
N PRO A 36 17.74 -21.81 6.47
CA PRO A 36 16.33 -22.05 6.78
C PRO A 36 15.72 -21.03 7.76
N ALA A 37 16.52 -20.39 8.63
CA ALA A 37 16.03 -19.42 9.62
C ALA A 37 15.34 -18.18 8.98
N LEU A 38 15.59 -17.93 7.70
CA LEU A 38 15.00 -16.83 6.94
C LEU A 38 13.55 -17.10 6.51
N VAL A 39 13.17 -18.37 6.33
CA VAL A 39 11.90 -18.76 5.67
C VAL A 39 10.68 -18.35 6.48
N ASP A 40 10.75 -18.46 7.81
CA ASP A 40 9.68 -18.11 8.75
C ASP A 40 9.88 -16.74 9.42
N THR A 41 10.87 -15.95 8.99
CA THR A 41 11.23 -14.69 9.66
C THR A 41 10.55 -13.48 9.02
N PRO A 42 9.66 -12.74 9.73
CA PRO A 42 9.10 -11.48 9.24
C PRO A 42 10.20 -10.47 8.87
N GLY A 43 9.95 -9.64 7.85
CA GLY A 43 10.93 -8.70 7.29
C GLY A 43 11.72 -7.91 8.33
N ALA A 44 13.00 -7.68 8.04
CA ALA A 44 13.93 -6.89 8.85
C ALA A 44 14.44 -5.71 8.01
N ASP A 45 14.74 -4.59 8.67
CA ASP A 45 15.29 -3.40 8.02
C ASP A 45 16.79 -3.55 7.75
N VAL A 46 17.49 -4.42 8.51
CA VAL A 46 18.89 -4.84 8.31
C VAL A 46 19.08 -6.27 8.84
N ILE A 47 19.88 -7.08 8.14
CA ILE A 47 20.42 -8.35 8.63
C ILE A 47 21.87 -8.14 9.09
N LEU A 48 22.16 -8.56 10.32
CA LEU A 48 23.50 -8.66 10.91
C LEU A 48 23.93 -10.14 10.92
N VAL A 49 25.17 -10.44 10.59
CA VAL A 49 25.71 -11.82 10.63
C VAL A 49 26.95 -11.88 11.53
N ASP A 50 26.97 -12.80 12.49
CA ASP A 50 28.11 -13.06 13.39
C ASP A 50 29.21 -13.86 12.66
N GLY A 51 30.16 -13.12 12.07
CA GLY A 51 31.37 -13.64 11.43
C GLY A 51 32.57 -13.78 12.36
N ARG A 52 32.39 -13.73 13.68
CA ARG A 52 33.51 -13.86 14.63
C ARG A 52 34.06 -15.29 14.75
N ARG A 53 33.34 -16.28 14.19
CA ARG A 53 33.70 -17.71 14.14
C ARG A 53 33.27 -18.28 12.78
N ASP A 54 33.92 -19.38 12.37
CA ASP A 54 33.68 -20.10 11.10
C ASP A 54 33.45 -19.19 9.88
N LEU A 55 34.45 -18.36 9.57
CA LEU A 55 34.48 -17.49 8.40
C LEU A 55 34.14 -18.23 7.08
N PRO A 56 34.55 -19.50 6.84
CA PRO A 56 34.10 -20.28 5.69
C PRO A 56 32.58 -20.57 5.65
N GLN A 57 31.98 -21.00 6.77
CA GLN A 57 30.53 -21.18 6.88
C GLN A 57 29.81 -19.84 6.66
N VAL A 58 30.29 -18.77 7.31
CA VAL A 58 29.65 -17.45 7.26
C VAL A 58 29.74 -16.81 5.87
N ARG A 59 30.87 -16.93 5.15
CA ARG A 59 30.97 -16.53 3.73
C ARG A 59 29.93 -17.24 2.87
N SER A 60 29.76 -18.55 3.09
CA SER A 60 28.79 -19.36 2.36
C SER A 60 27.34 -18.94 2.66
N LEU A 61 27.05 -18.57 3.92
CA LEU A 61 25.77 -18.02 4.34
C LEU A 61 25.50 -16.64 3.73
N CYS A 62 26.49 -15.73 3.71
CA CYS A 62 26.34 -14.40 3.11
C CYS A 62 26.11 -14.46 1.59
N GLN A 63 26.78 -15.40 0.90
CA GLN A 63 26.54 -15.66 -0.52
C GLN A 63 25.13 -16.24 -0.77
N LEU A 64 24.69 -17.20 0.07
CA LEU A 64 23.32 -17.72 0.01
C LEU A 64 22.28 -16.61 0.24
N LEU A 65 22.44 -15.83 1.30
CA LEU A 65 21.63 -14.64 1.61
C LEU A 65 21.54 -13.70 0.40
N ARG A 66 22.67 -13.25 -0.15
CA ARG A 66 22.69 -12.37 -1.32
C ARG A 66 21.97 -12.99 -2.53
N SER A 67 22.10 -14.29 -2.76
CA SER A 67 21.41 -14.99 -3.84
C SER A 67 19.88 -15.09 -3.65
N THR A 68 19.40 -15.12 -2.40
CA THR A 68 17.95 -15.10 -2.08
C THR A 68 17.31 -13.72 -2.15
N GLY A 69 18.10 -12.64 -2.11
CA GLY A 69 17.62 -11.26 -2.27
C GLY A 69 16.72 -10.76 -1.13
N PRO A 70 17.22 -10.62 0.11
CA PRO A 70 16.42 -10.33 1.31
C PRO A 70 15.74 -8.95 1.36
N GLY A 71 15.95 -8.07 0.37
CA GLY A 71 15.32 -6.75 0.28
C GLY A 71 15.83 -5.71 1.30
N CYS A 72 16.83 -6.04 2.11
CA CYS A 72 17.43 -5.18 3.12
C CYS A 72 18.98 -5.29 3.08
N PRO A 73 19.73 -4.37 3.73
CA PRO A 73 21.18 -4.47 3.82
C PRO A 73 21.62 -5.69 4.65
N LEU A 74 22.76 -6.25 4.25
CA LEU A 74 23.46 -7.36 4.90
C LEU A 74 24.79 -6.86 5.46
N ILE A 75 24.92 -6.75 6.78
CA ILE A 75 26.12 -6.27 7.47
C ILE A 75 26.81 -7.42 8.21
N LEU A 76 28.12 -7.57 8.01
CA LEU A 76 28.92 -8.58 8.69
C LEU A 76 29.54 -8.02 9.98
N VAL A 77 29.48 -8.78 11.08
CA VAL A 77 30.17 -8.45 12.34
C VAL A 77 31.37 -9.39 12.49
N VAL A 78 32.59 -8.86 12.54
CA VAL A 78 33.84 -9.65 12.65
C VAL A 78 34.71 -9.18 13.83
N THR A 79 35.67 -10.01 14.22
CA THR A 79 36.80 -9.57 15.04
C THR A 79 37.84 -8.87 14.16
N GLU A 80 38.75 -8.09 14.76
CA GLU A 80 39.84 -7.40 14.05
C GLU A 80 40.67 -8.36 13.16
N GLY A 81 41.01 -9.55 13.68
CA GLY A 81 41.72 -10.57 12.91
C GLY A 81 40.89 -11.23 11.79
N GLY A 82 39.55 -11.22 11.90
CA GLY A 82 38.66 -11.70 10.85
C GLY A 82 38.53 -10.76 9.65
N LEU A 83 38.77 -9.46 9.86
CA LEU A 83 38.63 -8.42 8.82
C LEU A 83 39.49 -8.69 7.58
N ALA A 84 40.68 -9.27 7.75
CA ALA A 84 41.60 -9.61 6.67
C ALA A 84 41.09 -10.73 5.72
N ALA A 85 40.04 -11.46 6.10
CA ALA A 85 39.42 -12.51 5.27
C ALA A 85 38.18 -12.03 4.49
N VAL A 86 37.69 -10.81 4.74
CA VAL A 86 36.45 -10.29 4.16
C VAL A 86 36.73 -9.68 2.78
N THR A 87 36.03 -10.16 1.76
CA THR A 87 36.22 -9.77 0.36
C THR A 87 34.88 -9.52 -0.34
N ALA A 88 34.88 -8.79 -1.45
CA ALA A 88 33.65 -8.32 -2.10
C ALA A 88 32.71 -9.47 -2.56
N ASP A 89 33.26 -10.65 -2.86
CA ASP A 89 32.50 -11.85 -3.24
C ASP A 89 31.66 -12.45 -2.09
N TRP A 90 31.83 -11.98 -0.85
CA TRP A 90 30.93 -12.33 0.26
C TRP A 90 29.53 -11.72 0.07
N GLY A 91 29.39 -10.66 -0.75
CA GLY A 91 28.11 -10.02 -1.04
C GLY A 91 27.50 -9.27 0.14
N VAL A 92 28.32 -8.70 1.04
CA VAL A 92 27.87 -7.89 2.20
C VAL A 92 27.92 -6.38 1.87
N ASP A 93 26.98 -5.60 2.42
CA ASP A 93 26.83 -4.15 2.14
C ASP A 93 27.67 -3.26 3.07
N ASP A 94 28.10 -3.77 4.24
CA ASP A 94 28.96 -3.09 5.20
C ASP A 94 29.63 -4.11 6.15
N VAL A 95 30.64 -3.68 6.91
CA VAL A 95 31.36 -4.52 7.89
C VAL A 95 31.56 -3.75 9.19
N LEU A 96 31.22 -4.37 10.32
CA LEU A 96 31.43 -3.87 11.67
C LEU A 96 32.46 -4.75 12.40
N LEU A 97 33.26 -4.11 13.26
CA LEU A 97 33.96 -4.84 14.32
C LEU A 97 32.99 -5.16 15.46
N ASP A 98 33.19 -6.29 16.13
CA ASP A 98 32.43 -6.66 17.34
C ASP A 98 32.68 -5.70 18.52
N THR A 99 33.81 -4.98 18.47
CA THR A 99 34.17 -3.88 19.38
C THR A 99 33.64 -2.50 18.99
N ALA A 100 32.88 -2.38 17.89
CA ALA A 100 32.42 -1.08 17.38
C ALA A 100 31.47 -0.35 18.35
N GLY A 101 31.69 0.96 18.53
CA GLY A 101 30.91 1.79 19.45
C GLY A 101 29.51 2.13 18.93
N PRO A 102 28.53 2.45 19.81
CA PRO A 102 27.14 2.68 19.41
C PRO A 102 26.96 3.83 18.41
N ALA A 103 27.79 4.87 18.47
CA ALA A 103 27.75 5.96 17.50
C ALA A 103 28.18 5.53 16.09
N GLU A 104 29.10 4.57 15.96
CA GLU A 104 29.51 4.01 14.67
C GLU A 104 28.45 3.04 14.14
N VAL A 105 27.96 2.14 15.00
CA VAL A 105 26.89 1.18 14.63
C VAL A 105 25.64 1.92 14.14
N GLU A 106 25.18 2.93 14.88
CA GLU A 106 24.05 3.80 14.48
C GLU A 106 24.34 4.58 13.19
N ALA A 107 25.58 5.00 12.93
CA ALA A 107 25.94 5.65 11.67
C ALA A 107 25.92 4.68 10.49
N ARG A 108 26.54 3.50 10.61
CA ARG A 108 26.57 2.48 9.55
C ARG A 108 25.18 1.90 9.27
N LEU A 109 24.37 1.63 10.29
CA LEU A 109 22.98 1.21 10.12
C LEU A 109 22.17 2.23 9.29
N ARG A 110 22.22 3.52 9.67
CA ARG A 110 21.54 4.58 8.90
C ARG A 110 22.07 4.73 7.48
N LEU A 111 23.39 4.64 7.28
CA LEU A 111 23.99 4.70 5.94
C LEU A 111 23.58 3.49 5.08
N ALA A 112 23.54 2.28 5.65
CA ALA A 112 23.14 1.08 4.92
C ALA A 112 21.64 1.09 4.53
N MET A 113 20.75 1.45 5.47
CA MET A 113 19.32 1.63 5.18
C MET A 113 19.10 2.77 4.16
N GLY A 114 19.82 3.89 4.30
CA GLY A 114 19.76 5.02 3.36
C GLY A 114 20.26 4.66 1.96
N ARG A 115 21.32 3.83 1.84
CA ARG A 115 21.76 3.28 0.55
C ARG A 115 20.64 2.49 -0.12
N GLN A 116 19.93 1.62 0.62
CA GLN A 116 18.80 0.86 0.06
C GLN A 116 17.62 1.73 -0.38
N GLN A 117 17.33 2.83 0.33
CA GLN A 117 16.32 3.80 -0.12
C GLN A 117 16.74 4.49 -1.43
N ILE A 118 17.98 4.96 -1.52
CA ILE A 118 18.52 5.57 -2.75
C ILE A 118 18.51 4.58 -3.93
N THR A 119 18.89 3.32 -3.72
CA THR A 119 18.81 2.29 -4.78
C THR A 119 17.40 1.80 -5.09
N SER A 120 16.42 2.10 -4.22
CA SER A 120 15.00 1.86 -4.52
C SER A 120 14.43 2.98 -5.40
N ASP A 121 14.78 4.23 -5.12
CA ASP A 121 14.48 5.40 -5.97
C ASP A 121 15.21 5.33 -7.34
N ASP A 122 16.36 4.65 -7.41
CA ASP A 122 17.13 4.38 -8.65
C ASP A 122 16.73 3.05 -9.33
N SER A 123 15.60 2.44 -8.93
CA SER A 123 14.89 1.51 -9.81
C SER A 123 14.09 2.31 -10.85
N PRO A 124 14.14 1.97 -12.16
CA PRO A 124 13.54 2.81 -13.20
C PRO A 124 12.04 2.94 -12.97
N MET A 125 11.62 4.13 -12.52
CA MET A 125 10.40 4.41 -11.73
C MET A 125 9.16 3.61 -12.14
N GLU A 126 9.06 2.34 -11.71
CA GLU A 126 7.95 1.45 -12.06
C GLU A 126 6.85 1.54 -11.01
N ILE A 127 5.93 2.48 -11.23
CA ILE A 127 4.81 2.79 -10.35
C ILE A 127 3.80 1.63 -10.42
N ARG A 128 3.91 0.66 -9.52
CA ARG A 128 3.03 -0.51 -9.43
C ARG A 128 1.80 -0.23 -8.55
N ASN A 129 0.61 -0.44 -9.11
CA ASN A 129 -0.68 -0.29 -8.45
C ASN A 129 -1.57 -1.50 -8.79
N GLY A 130 -1.37 -2.62 -8.09
CA GLY A 130 -2.01 -3.90 -8.41
C GLY A 130 -1.62 -4.39 -9.80
N ASP A 131 -2.60 -4.67 -10.66
CA ASP A 131 -2.39 -5.13 -12.04
C ASP A 131 -1.72 -4.11 -12.97
N LEU A 132 -1.66 -2.83 -12.59
CA LEU A 132 -1.03 -1.76 -13.38
C LEU A 132 0.43 -1.56 -12.95
N SER A 133 1.35 -1.54 -13.92
CA SER A 133 2.69 -0.96 -13.76
C SER A 133 2.94 0.15 -14.78
N VAL A 134 3.68 1.19 -14.40
CA VAL A 134 4.00 2.35 -15.24
C VAL A 134 5.48 2.65 -15.08
N ASP A 135 6.28 2.41 -16.11
CA ASP A 135 7.73 2.59 -16.18
C ASP A 135 8.01 3.93 -16.89
N GLU A 136 8.57 4.89 -16.15
CA GLU A 136 8.94 6.21 -16.70
C GLU A 136 10.12 6.14 -17.67
N ALA A 137 11.13 5.31 -17.39
CA ALA A 137 12.36 5.27 -18.18
C ALA A 137 12.10 4.78 -19.62
N THR A 138 11.15 3.85 -19.80
CA THR A 138 10.71 3.40 -21.13
C THR A 138 9.45 4.10 -21.65
N TYR A 139 8.88 5.06 -20.90
CA TYR A 139 7.59 5.69 -21.18
C TYR A 139 6.46 4.68 -21.46
N SER A 140 6.49 3.52 -20.78
CA SER A 140 5.57 2.41 -21.04
C SER A 140 4.69 2.08 -19.82
N ALA A 141 3.42 1.75 -20.08
CA ALA A 141 2.50 1.26 -19.06
C ALA A 141 2.06 -0.17 -19.40
N LYS A 142 1.92 -1.03 -18.40
CA LYS A 142 1.51 -2.43 -18.55
C LYS A 142 0.33 -2.72 -17.62
N LEU A 143 -0.64 -3.48 -18.09
CA LEU A 143 -1.82 -3.89 -17.34
C LEU A 143 -2.01 -5.40 -17.45
N LYS A 144 -2.00 -6.12 -16.33
CA LYS A 144 -1.92 -7.60 -16.29
C LYS A 144 -0.76 -8.12 -17.18
N GLY A 145 0.38 -7.42 -17.13
CA GLY A 145 1.59 -7.68 -17.93
C GLY A 145 1.53 -7.26 -19.41
N ARG A 146 0.38 -6.82 -19.94
CA ARG A 146 0.24 -6.41 -21.35
C ARG A 146 0.52 -4.91 -21.50
N VAL A 147 1.39 -4.54 -22.45
CA VAL A 147 1.69 -3.13 -22.75
C VAL A 147 0.43 -2.41 -23.26
N LEU A 148 0.17 -1.22 -22.72
CA LEU A 148 -0.87 -0.30 -23.15
C LEU A 148 -0.32 0.65 -24.23
N ASP A 149 -0.98 0.70 -25.38
CA ASP A 149 -0.71 1.72 -26.42
C ASP A 149 -1.22 3.09 -25.94
N LEU A 150 -0.41 3.82 -25.16
CA LEU A 150 -0.74 5.17 -24.68
C LEU A 150 -0.03 6.24 -25.52
N THR A 151 -0.73 7.32 -25.86
CA THR A 151 -0.05 8.53 -26.34
C THR A 151 0.67 9.22 -25.18
N PHE A 152 1.71 10.00 -25.47
CA PHE A 152 2.54 10.68 -24.45
C PHE A 152 1.75 11.42 -23.35
N LYS A 153 0.67 12.14 -23.69
CA LYS A 153 -0.17 12.84 -22.69
C LYS A 153 -1.24 11.98 -22.03
N GLU A 154 -1.53 10.78 -22.56
CA GLU A 154 -2.30 9.75 -21.82
C GLU A 154 -1.39 9.02 -20.82
N PHE A 155 -0.13 8.75 -21.20
CA PHE A 155 0.91 8.21 -20.31
C PHE A 155 1.22 9.15 -19.15
N GLU A 156 1.61 10.41 -19.42
CA GLU A 156 1.94 11.38 -18.36
C GLU A 156 0.76 11.63 -17.41
N LEU A 157 -0.48 11.62 -17.91
CA LEU A 157 -1.68 11.72 -17.08
C LEU A 157 -1.92 10.48 -16.21
N LEU A 158 -1.67 9.27 -16.73
CA LEU A 158 -1.76 8.04 -15.96
C LEU A 158 -0.70 8.00 -14.85
N LYS A 159 0.55 8.28 -15.22
CA LYS A 159 1.73 8.40 -14.36
C LYS A 159 1.49 9.37 -13.19
N TYR A 160 1.15 10.62 -13.48
CA TYR A 160 0.94 11.65 -12.45
C TYR A 160 -0.19 11.29 -11.47
N LEU A 161 -1.24 10.64 -11.95
CA LEU A 161 -2.31 10.10 -11.10
C LEU A 161 -1.82 8.89 -10.27
N ALA A 162 -1.09 7.95 -10.87
CA ALA A 162 -0.61 6.73 -10.24
C ALA A 162 0.51 6.95 -9.20
N GLN A 163 1.32 8.00 -9.37
CA GLN A 163 2.29 8.50 -8.37
C GLN A 163 1.62 9.03 -7.10
N HIS A 164 0.33 9.35 -7.17
CA HIS A 164 -0.42 10.00 -6.12
C HIS A 164 -1.74 9.27 -5.79
N PRO A 165 -1.68 7.98 -5.41
CA PRO A 165 -2.85 7.14 -5.21
C PRO A 165 -3.83 7.72 -4.18
N GLY A 166 -5.12 7.72 -4.52
CA GLY A 166 -6.18 8.25 -3.66
C GLY A 166 -6.30 9.78 -3.63
N ARG A 167 -5.25 10.55 -3.95
CA ARG A 167 -5.27 12.03 -3.96
C ARG A 167 -6.15 12.55 -5.08
N VAL A 168 -6.99 13.55 -4.75
CA VAL A 168 -7.87 14.23 -5.73
C VAL A 168 -7.15 15.44 -6.30
N PHE A 169 -7.12 15.55 -7.61
CA PHE A 169 -6.64 16.72 -8.34
C PHE A 169 -7.78 17.39 -9.10
N THR A 170 -7.80 18.72 -9.10
CA THR A 170 -8.72 19.49 -9.94
C THR A 170 -8.30 19.40 -11.40
N ARG A 171 -9.24 19.68 -12.32
CA ARG A 171 -8.95 19.75 -13.76
C ARG A 171 -7.92 20.83 -14.12
N ALA A 172 -7.86 21.92 -13.36
CA ALA A 172 -6.88 22.99 -13.58
C ALA A 172 -5.47 22.52 -13.21
N GLN A 173 -5.30 21.86 -12.06
CA GLN A 173 -4.03 21.25 -11.66
C GLN A 173 -3.59 20.18 -12.67
N LEU A 174 -4.46 19.23 -13.04
CA LEU A 174 -4.08 18.20 -14.02
C LEU A 174 -3.75 18.77 -15.40
N LEU A 175 -4.31 19.92 -15.78
CA LEU A 175 -3.93 20.61 -17.00
C LEU A 175 -2.52 21.22 -16.87
N GLN A 176 -2.30 22.03 -15.84
CA GLN A 176 -1.05 22.72 -15.54
C GLN A 176 0.14 21.77 -15.40
N GLU A 177 -0.06 20.67 -14.67
CA GLU A 177 1.02 19.75 -14.29
C GLU A 177 1.38 18.79 -15.45
N VAL A 178 0.39 18.36 -16.25
CA VAL A 178 0.61 17.40 -17.35
C VAL A 178 0.82 18.07 -18.71
N TRP A 179 0.31 19.29 -18.95
CA TRP A 179 0.53 20.05 -20.20
C TRP A 179 1.50 21.23 -20.05
N GLY A 180 1.80 21.67 -18.83
CA GLY A 180 2.65 22.84 -18.55
C GLY A 180 1.84 24.12 -18.31
N TYR A 181 2.46 25.07 -17.60
CA TYR A 181 1.86 26.35 -17.23
C TYR A 181 1.49 27.22 -18.45
N ASP A 182 2.27 27.13 -19.53
CA ASP A 182 2.08 27.90 -20.77
C ASP A 182 1.03 27.31 -21.74
N TYR A 183 0.30 26.26 -21.33
CA TYR A 183 -0.68 25.61 -22.20
C TYR A 183 -2.02 26.37 -22.23
N PHE A 184 -2.22 27.20 -23.26
CA PHE A 184 -3.43 27.99 -23.54
C PHE A 184 -4.69 27.17 -23.94
N GLY A 185 -4.87 25.96 -23.40
CA GLY A 185 -6.04 25.12 -23.61
C GLY A 185 -7.05 25.16 -22.47
N GLY A 186 -8.26 24.63 -22.71
CA GLY A 186 -9.29 24.52 -21.70
C GLY A 186 -9.16 23.24 -20.85
N THR A 187 -9.67 23.27 -19.61
CA THR A 187 -9.74 22.12 -18.70
C THR A 187 -10.50 20.89 -19.26
N ARG A 188 -11.28 21.08 -20.33
CA ARG A 188 -11.90 20.01 -21.13
C ARG A 188 -10.88 19.08 -21.80
N THR A 189 -9.66 19.53 -22.06
CA THR A 189 -8.58 18.67 -22.57
C THR A 189 -8.32 17.49 -21.63
N VAL A 190 -8.38 17.71 -20.31
CA VAL A 190 -8.23 16.63 -19.31
C VAL A 190 -9.40 15.65 -19.37
N ASP A 191 -10.66 16.14 -19.47
CA ASP A 191 -11.86 15.28 -19.60
C ASP A 191 -11.73 14.32 -20.80
N VAL A 192 -11.21 14.82 -21.94
CA VAL A 192 -11.01 14.03 -23.18
C VAL A 192 -9.93 12.96 -23.00
N HIS A 193 -8.78 13.31 -22.41
CA HIS A 193 -7.68 12.36 -22.22
C HIS A 193 -8.03 11.28 -21.17
N VAL A 194 -8.72 11.63 -20.08
CA VAL A 194 -9.26 10.62 -19.13
C VAL A 194 -10.22 9.66 -19.83
N ARG A 195 -11.10 10.15 -20.71
CA ARG A 195 -12.04 9.29 -21.45
C ARG A 195 -11.32 8.30 -22.37
N ARG A 196 -10.28 8.73 -23.08
CA ARG A 196 -9.47 7.85 -23.95
C ARG A 196 -8.65 6.85 -23.14
N LEU A 197 -7.99 7.32 -22.08
CA LEU A 197 -7.19 6.51 -21.18
C LEU A 197 -8.02 5.39 -20.52
N ARG A 198 -9.24 5.69 -20.06
CA ARG A 198 -10.19 4.67 -19.58
C ARG A 198 -10.54 3.63 -20.66
N ALA A 199 -10.82 4.06 -21.88
CA ALA A 199 -11.11 3.14 -22.98
C ALA A 199 -9.92 2.21 -23.31
N LYS A 200 -8.69 2.67 -23.09
CA LYS A 200 -7.44 1.88 -23.24
C LYS A 200 -7.15 0.96 -22.05
N LEU A 201 -7.55 1.34 -20.83
CA LEU A 201 -7.52 0.47 -19.63
C LEU A 201 -8.58 -0.65 -19.67
N GLY A 202 -9.68 -0.43 -20.39
CA GLY A 202 -10.78 -1.39 -20.55
C GLY A 202 -11.79 -1.39 -19.38
N PRO A 203 -12.94 -2.06 -19.55
CA PRO A 203 -14.08 -1.95 -18.63
C PRO A 203 -13.82 -2.50 -17.22
N GLU A 204 -12.89 -3.44 -17.07
CA GLU A 204 -12.46 -3.94 -15.75
C GLU A 204 -11.69 -2.88 -14.94
N HIS A 205 -10.96 -1.98 -15.61
CA HIS A 205 -9.94 -1.13 -14.98
C HIS A 205 -10.17 0.39 -15.19
N GLU A 206 -11.21 0.81 -15.91
CA GLU A 206 -11.55 2.24 -16.04
C GLU A 206 -11.89 2.91 -14.70
N SER A 207 -12.21 2.08 -13.69
CA SER A 207 -12.43 2.42 -12.28
C SER A 207 -11.16 2.86 -11.54
N LEU A 208 -9.96 2.45 -12.00
CA LEU A 208 -8.66 2.88 -11.46
C LEU A 208 -8.49 4.41 -11.53
N ILE A 209 -9.16 5.07 -12.47
CA ILE A 209 -9.27 6.54 -12.51
C ILE A 209 -10.65 6.91 -11.99
N GLY A 210 -10.75 7.36 -10.75
CA GLY A 210 -12.00 7.78 -10.12
C GLY A 210 -12.37 9.22 -10.49
N THR A 211 -13.63 9.45 -10.89
CA THR A 211 -14.16 10.82 -11.09
C THR A 211 -14.72 11.37 -9.77
N VAL A 212 -14.24 12.53 -9.32
CA VAL A 212 -14.89 13.31 -8.25
C VAL A 212 -15.74 14.39 -8.91
N ARG A 213 -17.07 14.28 -8.79
CA ARG A 213 -18.04 15.21 -9.41
C ARG A 213 -17.70 16.66 -9.04
N ASN A 214 -17.78 17.55 -10.03
CA ASN A 214 -17.47 18.98 -9.95
C ASN A 214 -16.02 19.36 -9.55
N VAL A 215 -15.18 18.43 -9.10
CA VAL A 215 -13.77 18.69 -8.73
C VAL A 215 -12.80 18.27 -9.84
N GLY A 216 -12.75 16.98 -10.16
CA GLY A 216 -11.70 16.42 -11.01
C GLY A 216 -11.55 14.91 -10.90
N TYR A 217 -10.31 14.44 -10.75
CA TYR A 217 -9.97 13.02 -10.85
C TYR A 217 -8.99 12.59 -9.75
N ARG A 218 -8.95 11.28 -9.47
CA ARG A 218 -8.01 10.63 -8.56
C ARG A 218 -7.64 9.25 -9.09
N PHE A 219 -6.48 8.72 -8.73
CA PHE A 219 -6.22 7.30 -8.88
C PHE A 219 -6.87 6.50 -7.74
N VAL A 220 -7.24 5.23 -7.99
CA VAL A 220 -7.91 4.33 -7.05
C VAL A 220 -7.15 3.02 -6.98
N VAL A 221 -6.62 2.69 -5.79
CA VAL A 221 -5.92 1.42 -5.53
C VAL A 221 -6.95 0.27 -5.47
N PRO A 222 -6.69 -0.89 -6.11
CA PRO A 222 -7.69 -1.96 -6.29
C PRO A 222 -8.36 -2.49 -5.02
N GLU A 223 -7.67 -2.61 -3.88
CA GLU A 223 -8.29 -3.01 -2.58
C GLU A 223 -9.50 -2.11 -2.22
N LYS A 224 -9.46 -0.84 -2.64
CA LYS A 224 -10.51 0.15 -2.39
C LYS A 224 -11.53 0.23 -3.55
N VAL A 225 -11.26 -0.43 -4.68
CA VAL A 225 -12.24 -0.66 -5.75
C VAL A 225 -13.18 -1.78 -5.36
N GLU A 226 -12.65 -2.90 -4.84
CA GLU A 226 -13.44 -4.06 -4.40
C GLU A 226 -14.43 -3.68 -3.30
N ARG A 227 -13.94 -3.10 -2.19
CA ARG A 227 -14.80 -2.62 -1.09
C ARG A 227 -15.84 -1.59 -1.57
N ALA A 228 -15.47 -0.65 -2.45
CA ALA A 228 -16.42 0.33 -2.96
C ALA A 228 -17.48 -0.28 -3.90
N ALA A 229 -17.15 -1.36 -4.62
CA ALA A 229 -18.11 -2.12 -5.41
C ALA A 229 -19.04 -2.97 -4.52
N GLU A 230 -18.55 -3.47 -3.38
CA GLU A 230 -19.34 -4.14 -2.35
C GLU A 230 -20.32 -3.15 -1.68
N GLU A 231 -19.84 -2.01 -1.16
CA GLU A 231 -20.68 -0.96 -0.59
C GLU A 231 -21.74 -0.45 -1.59
N ALA A 232 -21.40 -0.37 -2.89
CA ALA A 232 -22.33 0.03 -3.93
C ALA A 232 -23.40 -1.04 -4.21
N LYS A 233 -23.02 -2.33 -4.21
CA LYS A 233 -23.97 -3.46 -4.33
C LYS A 233 -24.89 -3.53 -3.12
N GLU A 234 -24.37 -3.34 -1.90
CA GLU A 234 -25.16 -3.38 -0.67
C GLU A 234 -26.20 -2.24 -0.64
N ARG A 235 -25.78 -1.01 -0.98
CA ARG A 235 -26.68 0.14 -1.14
C ARG A 235 -27.73 -0.06 -2.26
N ALA A 236 -27.43 -0.84 -3.30
CA ALA A 236 -28.38 -1.20 -4.35
C ALA A 236 -29.30 -2.38 -3.98
N GLY A 237 -28.85 -3.26 -3.09
CA GLY A 237 -29.61 -4.41 -2.57
C GLY A 237 -30.59 -4.05 -1.46
N GLY A 238 -30.47 -2.87 -0.85
CA GLY A 238 -31.33 -2.32 0.19
C GLY A 238 -32.78 -2.05 -0.25
N ARG A 239 -33.55 -3.12 -0.51
CA ARG A 239 -34.98 -3.05 -0.85
C ARG A 239 -35.77 -2.43 0.31
N PRO A 240 -36.56 -1.37 0.10
CA PRO A 240 -37.32 -0.74 1.18
C PRO A 240 -38.33 -1.72 1.76
N LYS A 241 -38.34 -1.87 3.08
CA LYS A 241 -39.30 -2.71 3.80
C LYS A 241 -40.66 -2.00 3.80
N ALA A 242 -41.51 -2.37 2.86
CA ALA A 242 -42.89 -1.87 2.80
C ALA A 242 -43.74 -2.61 3.84
N ASP A 243 -44.11 -1.92 4.91
CA ASP A 243 -45.14 -2.40 5.84
C ASP A 243 -46.50 -2.31 5.15
N GLY A 244 -46.96 -3.42 4.58
CA GLY A 244 -48.23 -3.53 3.86
C GLY A 244 -49.41 -3.75 4.81
N PRO A 245 -50.59 -3.15 4.54
CA PRO A 245 -51.80 -3.42 5.31
C PRO A 245 -52.38 -4.80 4.92
N ASP A 246 -52.49 -5.72 5.89
CA ASP A 246 -53.18 -7.00 5.65
C ASP A 246 -54.69 -6.81 5.80
N ALA A 247 -55.42 -7.02 4.70
CA ALA A 247 -56.87 -7.01 4.65
C ALA A 247 -57.34 -8.32 4.01
N ARG A 248 -57.96 -9.19 4.82
CA ARG A 248 -58.57 -10.46 4.36
C ARG A 248 -60.08 -10.50 4.67
N PRO A 249 -60.90 -11.20 3.86
CA PRO A 249 -62.31 -10.86 3.73
C PRO A 249 -63.29 -11.88 4.33
N VAL A 250 -64.37 -11.34 4.90
CA VAL A 250 -65.78 -11.79 4.82
C VAL A 250 -66.13 -13.26 5.15
N ALA A 251 -66.96 -13.40 6.20
CA ALA A 251 -68.02 -14.40 6.26
C ALA A 251 -69.32 -13.74 6.78
N ARG A 252 -70.49 -14.31 6.44
CA ARG A 252 -71.82 -13.93 6.99
C ARG A 252 -72.01 -14.63 8.36
N SER A 253 -73.06 -14.44 9.18
CA SER A 253 -74.45 -13.91 9.11
C SER A 253 -74.87 -13.69 10.60
N GLU A 254 -75.87 -12.96 11.10
CA GLU A 254 -77.07 -12.22 10.67
C GLU A 254 -77.78 -11.77 11.99
N GLN A 255 -78.83 -10.92 11.92
CA GLN A 255 -79.90 -10.72 12.95
C GLN A 255 -79.48 -10.25 14.38
N SER A 256 -79.81 -9.01 14.78
CA SER A 256 -81.05 -8.64 15.54
C SER A 256 -80.80 -8.61 17.07
N SER A 257 -81.17 -7.60 17.88
CA SER A 257 -81.73 -6.24 17.70
C SER A 257 -81.45 -5.44 19.03
N SER A 258 -82.02 -4.29 19.44
CA SER A 258 -83.13 -3.40 19.03
C SER A 258 -82.98 -2.00 19.68
N ALA A 259 -83.83 -1.02 19.27
CA ALA A 259 -84.25 0.19 20.01
C ALA A 259 -83.19 1.28 20.34
N THR A 260 -83.52 2.53 20.71
CA THR A 260 -84.63 3.47 20.37
C THR A 260 -84.28 4.87 20.92
N ALA A 261 -84.51 5.95 20.14
CA ALA A 261 -84.43 7.37 20.53
C ALA A 261 -83.03 7.90 20.97
N GLY A 262 -82.74 9.21 20.92
CA GLY A 262 -83.57 10.33 20.47
C GLY A 262 -82.79 11.67 20.38
N GLN A 263 -83.57 12.76 20.42
CA GLN A 263 -83.27 14.20 20.55
C GLN A 263 -81.94 14.60 21.26
N GLU A 264 -81.31 15.77 21.02
CA GLU A 264 -81.77 16.99 20.34
C GLU A 264 -80.61 17.91 19.90
N ALA A 265 -80.91 19.03 19.22
CA ALA A 265 -79.97 20.14 19.01
C ALA A 265 -80.62 21.49 19.35
N PRO A 266 -79.92 22.36 20.11
CA PRO A 266 -79.70 23.76 19.68
C PRO A 266 -78.17 24.08 19.66
N VAL A 267 -77.57 24.79 18.70
CA VAL A 267 -77.84 26.13 18.13
C VAL A 267 -77.27 27.30 18.98
N ARG A 268 -76.45 28.14 18.32
CA ARG A 268 -75.83 29.43 18.75
C ARG A 268 -74.72 29.39 19.83
N ALA A 269 -73.82 30.39 19.93
CA ALA A 269 -73.21 31.30 18.94
C ALA A 269 -72.10 32.17 19.58
N ALA A 270 -71.14 32.61 18.75
CA ALA A 270 -70.37 33.86 18.81
C ALA A 270 -69.81 34.39 20.16
N LYS A 271 -68.47 34.40 20.27
CA LYS A 271 -67.63 35.60 20.47
C LYS A 271 -66.14 35.22 20.50
N GLY A 272 -65.27 36.10 19.99
CA GLY A 272 -63.83 35.89 19.84
C GLY A 272 -63.38 36.35 18.46
#